data_AF-A0A3P5XC15-F1
#
_entry.id   AF-A0A3P5XC15-F1
#
_cell.length_a   1.000
_cell.length_b   1.000
_cell.length_c   1.000
_cell.angle_alpha   90.00
_cell.angle_beta   90.00
_cell.angle_gamma   90.00
#
_symmetry.space_group_name_H-M   'P 1'
#
loop_
_entity.id
_entity.type
_entity.pdbx_description
1 polymer ?
#
loop_
_entity_poly.entity_id
_entity_poly.type
_entity_poly.pdbx_seq_one_letter_code
_entity_poly.pdbx_strand_id
1 'polypeptide(L)'
;MRTWVRQHPRLALAIAYFALMLVGAGIWLVFDNRDVVGTLVSAFFYTLLYWLLASFSLRKSRKNRERLAKEKKLMVYLRYPNARSGSLSTIWNQGIATPSSGSLVFQPVVYDDLVPLGAPRTIAVQAIHGERRKANGTDRKYITDLGQEILTLDADSGTVEVASTPELLDVLEAALTRDSGTP
;
A
#
# COMPACT_ATOMS: atom_id res chain seq x y z
N MET A 1 -12.58 -13.99 15.95
CA MET A 1 -12.37 -12.52 15.96
C MET A 1 -12.65 -11.85 14.60
N ARG A 2 -12.02 -12.28 13.48
CA ARG A 2 -12.24 -11.68 12.14
C ARG A 2 -13.71 -11.66 11.68
N THR A 3 -14.48 -12.70 12.01
CA THR A 3 -15.92 -12.81 11.65
C THR A 3 -16.80 -11.82 12.40
N TRP A 4 -16.55 -11.62 13.70
CA TRP A 4 -17.30 -10.67 14.53
C TRP A 4 -17.05 -9.20 14.12
N VAL A 5 -15.79 -8.86 13.81
CA VAL A 5 -15.42 -7.51 13.32
C VAL A 5 -16.11 -7.20 11.98
N ARG A 6 -16.30 -8.21 11.12
CA ARG A 6 -17.04 -8.07 9.86
C ARG A 6 -18.54 -7.88 10.09
N GLN A 7 -19.11 -8.50 11.13
CA GLN A 7 -20.54 -8.37 11.48
C GLN A 7 -20.86 -7.04 12.19
N HIS A 8 -19.95 -6.52 13.02
CA HIS A 8 -20.15 -5.27 13.78
C HIS A 8 -19.06 -4.23 13.51
N PRO A 9 -18.93 -3.73 12.26
CA PRO A 9 -17.82 -2.87 11.86
C PRO A 9 -17.79 -1.53 12.62
N ARG A 10 -18.96 -0.95 12.92
CA ARG A 10 -19.07 0.31 13.68
C ARG A 10 -18.66 0.15 15.15
N LEU A 11 -19.00 -0.99 15.74
CA LEU A 11 -18.72 -1.31 17.14
C LEU A 11 -17.24 -1.64 17.33
N ALA A 12 -16.65 -2.40 16.39
CA ALA A 12 -15.22 -2.65 16.36
C ALA A 12 -14.40 -1.35 16.22
N LEU A 13 -14.85 -0.41 15.38
CA LEU A 13 -14.24 0.91 15.25
C LEU A 13 -14.31 1.71 16.57
N ALA A 14 -15.47 1.72 17.23
CA ALA A 14 -15.62 2.39 18.52
C ALA A 14 -14.70 1.80 19.59
N ILE A 15 -14.63 0.46 19.69
CA ILE A 15 -13.74 -0.22 20.66
C ILE A 15 -12.27 0.11 20.37
N ALA A 16 -11.85 0.09 19.10
CA ALA A 16 -10.49 0.43 18.72
C ALA A 16 -10.15 1.88 19.07
N TYR A 17 -11.08 2.81 18.85
CA TYR A 17 -10.93 4.22 19.25
C TYR A 17 -10.75 4.36 20.77
N PHE A 18 -11.63 3.74 21.56
CA PHE A 18 -11.56 3.79 23.02
C PHE A 18 -10.27 3.18 23.55
N ALA A 19 -9.82 2.05 23.01
CA ALA A 19 -8.56 1.43 23.40
C ALA A 19 -7.37 2.36 23.12
N LEU A 20 -7.35 3.01 21.96
CA LEU A 20 -6.27 3.93 21.57
C LEU A 20 -6.26 5.19 22.45
N MET A 21 -7.44 5.70 22.79
CA MET A 21 -7.60 6.82 23.74
C MET A 21 -7.05 6.46 25.12
N LEU A 22 -7.38 5.27 25.65
CA LEU A 22 -6.91 4.82 26.96
C LEU A 22 -5.39 4.63 26.99
N VAL A 23 -4.80 4.06 25.94
CA VAL A 23 -3.34 3.92 25.83
C VAL A 23 -2.67 5.29 25.75
N GLY A 24 -3.20 6.21 24.94
CA GLY A 24 -2.68 7.58 24.84
C GLY A 24 -2.75 8.32 26.17
N ALA A 25 -3.90 8.27 26.85
CA ALA A 25 -4.09 8.87 28.17
C ALA A 25 -3.11 8.28 29.21
N GLY A 26 -2.91 6.96 29.19
CA GLY A 26 -1.95 6.27 30.08
C GLY A 26 -0.51 6.71 29.84
N ILE A 27 -0.09 6.85 28.57
CA ILE A 27 1.25 7.37 28.23
C ILE A 27 1.40 8.80 28.77
N TRP A 28 0.44 9.69 28.50
CA TRP A 28 0.52 11.07 28.96
C TRP A 28 0.52 11.21 30.49
N LEU A 29 -0.22 10.37 31.22
CA LEU A 29 -0.19 10.34 32.68
C LEU A 29 1.15 9.87 33.26
N VAL A 30 1.91 9.05 32.53
CA VAL A 30 3.24 8.60 32.97
C VAL A 30 4.31 9.67 32.72
N PHE A 31 4.18 10.46 31.66
CA PHE A 31 5.21 11.42 31.24
C PHE A 31 4.92 12.87 31.64
N ASP A 32 3.70 13.22 32.06
CA ASP A 32 3.30 14.60 32.33
C ASP A 32 2.59 14.73 33.68
N ASN A 33 3.05 15.65 34.54
CA ASN A 33 2.50 15.91 35.88
C ASN A 33 1.23 16.79 35.84
N ARG A 34 0.48 16.78 34.72
CA ARG A 34 -0.74 17.59 34.57
C ARG A 34 -1.91 16.98 35.33
N ASP A 35 -2.87 17.85 35.68
CA ASP A 35 -4.15 17.44 36.25
C ASP A 35 -4.81 16.36 35.38
N VAL A 36 -5.31 15.31 36.04
CA VAL A 36 -5.86 14.09 35.42
C VAL A 36 -6.99 14.45 34.45
N VAL A 37 -7.82 15.44 34.81
CA VAL A 37 -8.92 15.91 33.97
C VAL A 37 -8.38 16.53 32.69
N GLY A 38 -7.36 17.39 32.78
CA GLY A 38 -6.72 18.01 31.63
C GLY A 38 -6.07 16.99 30.68
N THR A 39 -5.45 15.95 31.24
CA THR A 39 -4.85 14.85 30.47
C THR A 39 -5.89 14.03 29.73
N LEU A 40 -7.00 13.68 30.38
CA LEU A 40 -8.10 12.95 29.75
C LEU A 40 -8.76 13.75 28.63
N VAL A 41 -9.01 15.04 28.86
CA VAL A 41 -9.58 15.94 27.83
C VAL A 41 -8.63 16.05 26.64
N SER A 42 -7.33 16.25 26.88
CA SER A 42 -6.34 16.34 25.81
C SER A 42 -6.22 15.03 25.03
N ALA A 43 -6.16 13.89 25.72
CA ALA A 43 -6.12 12.57 25.10
C ALA A 43 -7.35 12.32 24.23
N PHE A 44 -8.54 12.71 24.68
CA PHE A 44 -9.76 12.61 23.89
C PHE A 44 -9.65 13.43 22.60
N PHE A 45 -9.28 14.72 22.68
CA PHE A 45 -9.19 15.58 21.50
C PHE A 45 -8.11 15.15 20.51
N TYR A 46 -6.92 14.77 21.00
CA TYR A 46 -5.87 14.27 20.11
C TYR A 46 -6.26 12.95 19.46
N THR A 47 -6.83 12.02 20.23
CA THR A 47 -7.30 10.74 19.66
C THR A 47 -8.39 10.99 18.62
N LEU A 48 -9.33 11.89 18.90
CA LEU A 48 -10.38 12.28 17.95
C LEU A 48 -9.80 12.86 16.67
N LEU A 49 -8.82 13.77 16.78
CA LEU A 49 -8.15 14.38 15.64
C LEU A 49 -7.41 13.35 14.78
N TYR A 50 -6.56 12.52 15.40
CA TYR A 50 -5.85 11.46 14.68
C TYR A 50 -6.80 10.44 14.05
N TRP A 51 -7.88 10.10 14.75
CA TRP A 51 -8.90 9.20 14.23
C TRP A 51 -9.63 9.77 13.02
N LEU A 52 -9.98 11.06 13.05
CA LEU A 52 -10.59 11.76 11.91
C LEU A 52 -9.66 11.77 10.70
N LEU A 53 -8.38 12.12 10.90
CA LEU A 53 -7.37 12.12 9.84
C LEU A 53 -7.18 10.72 9.24
N ALA A 54 -7.02 9.70 10.08
CA ALA A 54 -6.91 8.31 9.64
C ALA A 54 -8.16 7.84 8.88
N SER A 55 -9.35 8.19 9.38
CA SER A 55 -10.63 7.84 8.74
C SER A 55 -10.77 8.49 7.37
N PHE A 56 -10.38 9.75 7.23
CA PHE A 56 -10.41 10.47 5.95
C PHE A 56 -9.42 9.86 4.95
N SER A 57 -8.19 9.58 5.40
CA SER A 57 -7.16 8.91 4.58
C SER A 57 -7.63 7.53 4.09
N LEU A 58 -8.18 6.70 4.98
CA LEU A 58 -8.73 5.39 4.62
C LEU A 58 -9.87 5.48 3.60
N ARG A 59 -10.78 6.45 3.74
CA ARG A 59 -11.86 6.68 2.78
C ARG A 59 -11.33 7.10 1.41
N LYS A 60 -10.35 8.01 1.38
CA LYS A 60 -9.70 8.48 0.15
C LYS A 60 -8.99 7.34 -0.58
N SER A 61 -8.20 6.54 0.14
CA SER A 61 -7.51 5.36 -0.41
C SER A 61 -8.49 4.35 -1.00
N ARG A 62 -9.61 4.05 -0.30
CA ARG A 62 -10.67 3.18 -0.83
C ARG A 62 -11.27 3.70 -2.14
N LYS A 63 -11.64 4.98 -2.18
CA LYS A 63 -12.19 5.61 -3.38
C LYS A 63 -11.21 5.57 -4.55
N ASN A 64 -9.92 5.78 -4.29
CA ASN A 64 -8.86 5.70 -5.29
C ASN A 64 -8.69 4.28 -5.82
N ARG A 65 -8.69 3.27 -4.94
CA ARG A 65 -8.64 1.86 -5.33
C ARG A 65 -9.84 1.46 -6.19
N GLU A 66 -11.05 1.89 -5.82
CA GLU A 66 -12.26 1.64 -6.61
C GLU A 66 -12.19 2.32 -7.99
N ARG A 67 -11.67 3.55 -8.06
CA ARG A 67 -11.47 4.26 -9.33
C ARG A 67 -10.48 3.53 -10.22
N LEU A 68 -9.33 3.12 -9.68
CA LEU A 68 -8.31 2.38 -10.43
C LEU A 68 -8.84 1.02 -10.92
N ALA A 69 -9.59 0.31 -10.08
CA ALA A 69 -10.22 -0.96 -10.45
C ALA A 69 -11.19 -0.81 -11.64
N LYS A 70 -11.97 0.27 -11.69
CA LYS A 70 -12.85 0.57 -12.84
C LYS A 70 -12.07 0.78 -14.14
N GLU A 71 -10.88 1.36 -14.05
CA GLU A 71 -9.99 1.61 -15.19
C GLU A 71 -9.05 0.42 -15.50
N LYS A 72 -9.20 -0.73 -14.83
CA LYS A 72 -8.28 -1.89 -14.90
C LYS A 72 -6.82 -1.54 -14.56
N LYS A 73 -6.64 -0.53 -13.71
CA LYS A 73 -5.36 -0.04 -13.23
C LYS A 73 -5.13 -0.51 -11.79
N LEU A 74 -3.86 -0.66 -11.42
CA LEU A 74 -3.44 -1.16 -10.11
C LEU A 74 -2.46 -0.16 -9.49
N MET A 75 -2.59 0.09 -8.19
CA MET A 75 -1.56 0.84 -7.45
C MET A 75 -0.47 -0.15 -7.03
N VAL A 76 0.76 0.10 -7.45
CA VAL A 76 1.90 -0.78 -7.16
C VAL A 76 3.14 0.04 -6.82
N TYR A 77 4.08 -0.60 -6.13
CA TYR A 77 5.44 -0.12 -6.01
C TYR A 77 6.32 -0.91 -6.97
N LEU A 78 7.23 -0.26 -7.68
CA LEU A 78 8.10 -0.90 -8.64
C LEU A 78 9.56 -0.50 -8.40
N ARG A 79 10.48 -1.47 -8.49
CA ARG A 79 11.93 -1.22 -8.47
C ARG A 79 12.67 -2.14 -9.43
N TYR A 80 13.89 -1.72 -9.76
CA TYR A 80 14.84 -2.45 -10.58
C TYR A 80 16.06 -2.84 -9.72
N PRO A 81 16.08 -4.04 -9.11
CA PRO A 81 17.16 -4.45 -8.19
C PRO A 81 18.54 -4.43 -8.85
N ASN A 82 18.62 -4.78 -10.14
CA ASN A 82 19.88 -4.88 -10.88
C ASN A 82 20.29 -3.56 -11.57
N ALA A 83 19.59 -2.45 -11.29
CA ALA A 83 19.99 -1.16 -11.83
C ALA A 83 21.30 -0.66 -11.23
N ARG A 84 21.98 0.25 -11.94
CA ARG A 84 23.28 0.80 -11.52
C ARG A 84 23.20 1.37 -10.10
N SER A 85 24.20 1.02 -9.28
CA SER A 85 24.33 1.54 -7.91
C SER A 85 24.24 3.07 -7.91
N GLY A 86 23.38 3.62 -7.05
CA GLY A 86 23.09 5.06 -6.97
C GLY A 86 21.93 5.54 -7.83
N SER A 87 21.33 4.68 -8.67
CA SER A 87 20.14 5.04 -9.45
C SER A 87 18.87 5.08 -8.60
N LEU A 88 18.00 6.07 -8.80
CA LEU A 88 16.67 6.12 -8.17
C LEU A 88 15.73 4.98 -8.63
N SER A 89 16.14 4.21 -9.65
CA SER A 89 15.41 3.01 -10.06
C SER A 89 15.66 1.81 -9.14
N THR A 90 16.69 1.82 -8.28
CA THR A 90 16.94 0.74 -7.32
C THR A 90 16.05 0.82 -6.09
N ILE A 91 15.46 1.99 -5.82
CA ILE A 91 14.48 2.18 -4.73
C ILE A 91 13.06 1.91 -5.22
N TRP A 92 12.15 1.67 -4.28
CA TRP A 92 10.73 1.48 -4.59
C TRP A 92 10.10 2.80 -5.04
N ASN A 93 9.52 2.78 -6.22
CA ASN A 93 8.77 3.89 -6.78
C ASN A 93 7.28 3.55 -6.82
N GLN A 94 6.45 4.40 -6.22
CA GLN A 94 5.00 4.25 -6.24
C GLN A 94 4.46 4.66 -7.62
N GLY A 95 3.47 3.92 -8.13
CA GLY A 95 2.91 4.20 -9.45
C GLY A 95 1.63 3.43 -9.74
N ILE A 96 1.03 3.80 -10.86
CA ILE A 96 -0.09 3.08 -11.44
C ILE A 96 0.45 2.11 -12.49
N ALA A 97 0.15 0.83 -12.29
CA ALA A 97 0.36 -0.23 -13.25
C ALA A 97 -0.92 -0.47 -14.06
N THR A 98 -0.77 -0.55 -15.38
CA THR A 98 -1.80 -1.03 -16.31
C THR A 98 -1.29 -2.32 -16.93
N PRO A 99 -1.67 -3.50 -16.38
CA PRO A 99 -1.21 -4.77 -16.92
C PRO A 99 -1.96 -5.14 -18.19
N SER A 100 -1.23 -5.80 -19.08
CA SER A 100 -1.72 -6.40 -20.31
C SER A 100 -0.96 -7.70 -20.55
N SER A 101 -1.41 -8.48 -21.53
CA SER A 101 -0.78 -9.76 -21.84
C SER A 101 0.71 -9.57 -22.17
N GLY A 102 1.58 -10.23 -21.40
CA GLY A 102 3.04 -10.14 -21.54
C GLY A 102 3.66 -8.74 -21.34
N SER A 103 2.91 -7.72 -20.90
CA SER A 103 3.49 -6.40 -20.68
C SER A 103 2.76 -5.57 -19.63
N LEU A 104 3.51 -4.67 -19.00
CA LEU A 104 3.05 -3.82 -17.91
C LEU A 104 3.38 -2.36 -18.23
N VAL A 105 2.38 -1.50 -18.34
CA VAL A 105 2.61 -0.05 -18.43
C VAL A 105 2.62 0.54 -17.04
N PHE A 106 3.76 1.07 -16.62
CA PHE A 106 3.95 1.70 -15.32
C PHE A 106 4.05 3.23 -15.46
N GLN A 107 3.14 3.94 -14.80
CA GLN A 107 3.17 5.39 -14.66
C GLN A 107 3.55 5.74 -13.22
N PRO A 108 4.74 6.31 -12.96
CA PRO A 108 5.09 6.78 -11.63
C PRO A 108 4.07 7.83 -11.15
N VAL A 109 3.76 7.84 -9.86
CA VAL A 109 2.86 8.84 -9.25
C VAL A 109 3.45 9.42 -7.98
N VAL A 110 3.06 10.66 -7.68
CA VAL A 110 3.40 11.32 -6.42
C VAL A 110 2.33 11.03 -5.38
N TYR A 111 2.72 10.33 -4.31
CA TYR A 111 1.90 10.04 -3.14
C TYR A 111 0.54 9.37 -3.47
N ASP A 112 -0.38 9.41 -2.50
CA ASP A 112 -1.72 8.82 -2.59
C ASP A 112 -2.68 9.59 -3.52
N ASP A 113 -2.28 10.75 -4.03
CA ASP A 113 -3.10 11.59 -4.91
C ASP A 113 -3.10 11.12 -6.37
N LEU A 114 -2.32 10.10 -6.71
CA LEU A 114 -2.22 9.53 -8.04
C LEU A 114 -1.83 10.55 -9.11
N VAL A 115 -1.14 11.62 -8.72
CA VAL A 115 -0.67 12.66 -9.64
C VAL A 115 0.45 12.05 -10.49
N PRO A 116 0.32 11.97 -11.82
CA PRO A 116 1.34 11.38 -12.67
C PRO A 116 2.68 12.12 -12.54
N LEU A 117 3.74 11.36 -12.39
CA LEU A 117 5.12 11.84 -12.37
C LEU A 117 5.88 11.29 -13.57
N GLY A 118 6.35 12.19 -14.44
CA GLY A 118 7.11 11.81 -15.62
C GLY A 118 6.30 11.01 -16.65
N ALA A 119 7.01 10.39 -17.59
CA ALA A 119 6.41 9.61 -18.67
C ALA A 119 6.09 8.16 -18.23
N PRO A 120 5.01 7.55 -18.77
CA PRO A 120 4.75 6.14 -18.56
C PRO A 120 5.82 5.28 -19.24
N ARG A 121 6.09 4.12 -18.66
CA ARG A 121 7.08 3.16 -19.16
C ARG A 121 6.41 1.83 -19.42
N THR A 122 6.58 1.29 -20.62
CA THR A 122 6.17 -0.07 -20.95
C THR A 122 7.29 -1.03 -20.56
N ILE A 123 6.93 -2.10 -19.86
CA ILE A 123 7.84 -3.16 -19.42
C ILE A 123 7.33 -4.45 -20.07
N ALA A 124 8.14 -5.06 -20.93
CA ALA A 124 7.78 -6.35 -21.52
C ALA A 124 8.16 -7.47 -20.56
N VAL A 125 7.18 -8.22 -20.08
CA VAL A 125 7.36 -9.30 -19.08
C VAL A 125 7.57 -10.61 -19.81
N GLN A 126 8.74 -11.22 -19.59
CA GLN A 126 9.13 -12.50 -20.20
C GLN A 126 8.75 -13.68 -19.31
N ALA A 127 8.95 -13.55 -17.99
CA ALA A 127 8.61 -14.60 -17.04
C ALA A 127 8.21 -14.00 -15.68
N ILE A 128 7.38 -14.75 -14.96
CA ILE A 128 6.96 -14.43 -13.59
C ILE A 128 7.63 -15.45 -12.67
N HIS A 129 8.39 -14.97 -11.69
CA HIS A 129 8.90 -15.84 -10.63
C HIS A 129 7.79 -16.03 -9.60
N GLY A 130 7.21 -17.23 -9.56
CA GLY A 130 6.00 -17.53 -8.78
C GLY A 130 6.14 -17.47 -7.26
N GLU A 131 7.34 -17.26 -6.72
CA GLU A 131 7.53 -17.12 -5.28
C GLU A 131 7.38 -15.66 -4.85
N ARG A 132 6.24 -15.36 -4.20
CA ARG A 132 6.01 -14.07 -3.56
C ARG A 132 6.70 -14.02 -2.20
N ARG A 133 7.44 -12.93 -1.95
CA ARG A 133 8.06 -12.67 -0.65
C ARG A 133 7.39 -11.52 0.07
N LYS A 134 7.41 -11.53 1.40
CA LYS A 134 6.94 -10.38 2.20
C LYS A 134 7.94 -9.24 2.15
N ALA A 135 7.45 -8.00 2.16
CA ALA A 135 8.30 -6.82 2.33
C ALA A 135 9.06 -6.87 3.66
N ASN A 136 10.39 -6.74 3.58
CA ASN A 136 11.28 -6.78 4.74
C ASN A 136 11.55 -5.37 5.32
N GLY A 137 12.44 -5.26 6.30
CA GLY A 137 12.76 -3.98 6.93
C GLY A 137 13.35 -2.92 5.99
N THR A 138 14.14 -3.33 4.98
CA THR A 138 14.73 -2.38 4.01
C THR A 138 13.70 -1.91 2.99
N ASP A 139 12.77 -2.77 2.60
CA ASP A 139 11.65 -2.42 1.73
C ASP A 139 10.71 -1.41 2.39
N ARG A 140 10.46 -1.56 3.70
CA ARG A 140 9.58 -0.68 4.50
C ARG A 140 10.04 0.77 4.63
N LYS A 141 11.28 1.07 4.25
CA LYS A 141 11.75 2.46 4.14
C LYS A 141 10.96 3.25 3.09
N TYR A 142 10.46 2.57 2.06
CA TYR A 142 9.77 3.18 0.92
C TYR A 142 8.33 2.66 0.76
N ILE A 143 8.09 1.39 1.10
CA ILE A 143 6.76 0.80 1.13
C ILE A 143 6.17 1.03 2.53
N THR A 144 5.39 2.09 2.67
CA THR A 144 4.76 2.45 3.95
C THR A 144 3.50 1.64 4.25
N ASP A 145 2.90 1.03 3.21
CA ASP A 145 1.68 0.25 3.36
C ASP A 145 1.94 -1.11 4.02
N LEU A 146 1.04 -1.49 4.93
CA LEU A 146 1.11 -2.79 5.61
C LEU A 146 0.58 -3.92 4.73
N GLY A 147 1.13 -5.12 4.92
CA GLY A 147 0.65 -6.34 4.25
C GLY A 147 1.02 -6.45 2.77
N GLN A 148 2.06 -5.73 2.34
CA GLN A 148 2.55 -5.76 0.97
C GLN A 148 3.42 -7.00 0.74
N GLU A 149 3.19 -7.65 -0.40
CA GLU A 149 4.00 -8.74 -0.93
C GLU A 149 4.71 -8.27 -2.19
N ILE A 150 5.81 -8.94 -2.51
CA ILE A 150 6.70 -8.60 -3.61
C ILE A 150 6.76 -9.77 -4.56
N LEU A 151 6.44 -9.49 -5.81
CA LEU A 151 6.53 -10.38 -6.95
C LEU A 151 7.74 -9.99 -7.79
N THR A 152 8.50 -10.98 -8.23
CA THR A 152 9.66 -10.77 -9.11
C THR A 152 9.31 -11.15 -10.54
N LEU A 153 9.61 -10.27 -11.47
CA LEU A 153 9.35 -10.41 -12.90
C LEU A 153 10.68 -10.35 -13.64
N ASP A 154 10.86 -11.23 -14.63
CA ASP A 154 11.89 -11.04 -15.64
C ASP A 154 11.31 -10.23 -16.78
N ALA A 155 11.93 -9.09 -17.05
CA ALA A 155 11.55 -8.20 -18.12
C ALA A 155 12.69 -8.00 -19.12
N ASP A 156 12.35 -7.39 -20.26
CA ASP A 156 13.29 -6.91 -21.28
C ASP A 156 14.43 -6.03 -20.71
N SER A 157 14.12 -5.22 -19.71
CA SER A 157 15.04 -4.32 -19.01
C SER A 157 15.79 -5.00 -17.86
N GLY A 158 15.66 -6.32 -17.71
CA GLY A 158 16.20 -7.13 -16.63
C GLY A 158 15.15 -7.45 -15.56
N THR A 159 15.63 -7.84 -14.38
CA THR A 159 14.76 -8.18 -13.25
C THR A 159 14.03 -6.95 -12.72
N VAL A 160 12.72 -7.06 -12.57
CA VAL A 160 11.83 -6.03 -12.00
C VAL A 160 11.11 -6.64 -10.80
N GLU A 161 11.08 -5.90 -9.69
CA GLU A 161 10.25 -6.29 -8.54
C GLU A 161 9.05 -5.37 -8.44
N VAL A 162 7.87 -5.96 -8.23
CA VAL A 162 6.59 -5.27 -8.07
C VAL A 162 6.03 -5.61 -6.70
N ALA A 163 5.74 -4.61 -5.88
CA ALA A 163 5.07 -4.79 -4.60
C ALA A 163 3.63 -4.29 -4.68
N SER A 164 2.70 -5.10 -4.16
CA SER A 164 1.32 -4.70 -3.95
C SER A 164 0.67 -5.55 -2.85
N THR A 165 -0.63 -5.32 -2.58
CA THR A 165 -1.37 -6.26 -1.72
C THR A 165 -1.53 -7.60 -2.45
N PRO A 166 -1.64 -8.73 -1.73
CA PRO A 166 -1.74 -10.05 -2.34
C PRO A 166 -2.85 -10.14 -3.39
N GLU A 167 -4.00 -9.51 -3.12
CA GLU A 167 -5.14 -9.54 -4.05
C GLU A 167 -4.87 -8.77 -5.34
N LEU A 168 -4.06 -7.71 -5.31
CA LEU A 168 -3.69 -6.96 -6.50
C LEU A 168 -2.59 -7.67 -7.30
N LEU A 169 -1.70 -8.41 -6.62
CA LEU A 169 -0.73 -9.27 -7.28
C LEU A 169 -1.41 -10.45 -7.99
N ASP A 170 -2.45 -11.04 -7.41
CA ASP A 170 -3.25 -12.07 -8.09
C ASP A 170 -3.85 -11.55 -9.41
N VAL A 171 -4.40 -10.34 -9.38
CA VAL A 171 -4.95 -9.67 -10.58
C VAL A 171 -3.85 -9.36 -11.59
N LEU A 172 -2.67 -8.94 -11.13
CA LEU A 172 -1.51 -8.65 -11.97
C LEU A 172 -1.03 -9.91 -12.70
N GLU A 173 -0.78 -11.00 -11.97
CA GLU A 173 -0.34 -12.29 -12.53
C GLU A 173 -1.35 -12.84 -13.53
N ALA A 174 -2.64 -12.82 -13.19
CA ALA A 174 -3.71 -13.27 -14.08
C ALA A 174 -3.83 -12.41 -15.36
N ALA A 175 -3.47 -11.13 -15.30
CA ALA A 175 -3.47 -10.24 -16.47
C ALA A 175 -2.23 -10.45 -17.36
N LEU A 176 -1.07 -10.72 -16.76
CA LEU A 176 0.18 -10.95 -17.47
C LEU A 176 0.22 -12.32 -18.17
N THR A 177 -0.43 -13.34 -17.61
CA THR A 177 -0.43 -14.72 -18.14
C THR A 177 -1.48 -14.99 -19.21
N ARG A 178 -2.40 -14.05 -19.48
CA ARG A 178 -3.65 -14.33 -20.21
C ARG A 178 -3.54 -14.60 -21.73
N ASP A 179 -2.35 -14.59 -22.35
CA ASP A 179 -2.10 -15.15 -23.72
C ASP A 179 -0.90 -16.11 -23.83
N SER A 180 -0.67 -17.01 -22.86
CA SER A 180 0.14 -18.21 -23.20
C SER A 180 -0.66 -19.29 -23.95
N GLY A 181 -1.85 -18.94 -24.46
CA GLY A 181 -2.70 -19.81 -25.27
C GLY A 181 -3.01 -19.16 -26.62
N THR A 182 -2.20 -19.47 -27.62
CA THR A 182 -2.54 -19.34 -29.06
C THR A 182 -2.54 -20.74 -29.68
N PRO A 183 -3.26 -21.01 -30.78
CA PRO A 183 -4.32 -20.26 -31.47
C PRO A 183 -5.70 -20.94 -31.46
#